data_AF-A0A920GKS3-F1
#
_entry.id   AF-A0A920GKS3-F1
#
_cell.length_a   1.000
_cell.length_b   1.000
_cell.length_c   1.000
_cell.angle_alpha   90.00
_cell.angle_beta   90.00
_cell.angle_gamma   90.00
#
_symmetry.space_group_name_H-M   'P 1'
#
loop_
_entity.id
_entity.type
_entity.pdbx_description
1 polymer ?
#
loop_
_entity_poly.entity_id
_entity_poly.type
_entity_poly.pdbx_seq_one_letter_code
_entity_poly.pdbx_strand_id
1 'polypeptide(L)'
;MLYIQWAKKAIGDFSELIIRDGLHVTLIKSETNEVMITSENEQGITLTNKDGQLKISMKPVEALKGIDGNIEFFITGRINKIDVSRGAYLQH
;
A
#
# COMPACT_ATOMS: atom_id res chain seq x y z
N MET A 1 -27.57 12.52 -2.02
CA MET A 1 -26.29 12.40 -1.28
C MET A 1 -25.42 11.43 -2.05
N LEU A 2 -24.23 11.86 -2.48
CA LEU A 2 -23.27 11.00 -3.17
C LEU A 2 -22.40 10.33 -2.09
N TYR A 3 -22.45 9.01 -1.96
CA TYR A 3 -21.51 8.29 -1.12
C TYR A 3 -20.22 8.12 -1.93
N ILE A 4 -19.17 8.85 -1.60
CA ILE A 4 -17.83 8.51 -2.09
C ILE A 4 -17.44 7.25 -1.31
N GLN A 5 -17.46 6.09 -1.95
CA GLN A 5 -16.78 4.91 -1.41
C GLN A 5 -15.33 4.98 -1.86
N TRP A 6 -14.41 5.10 -0.91
CA TRP A 6 -13.03 4.73 -1.10
C TRP A 6 -12.99 3.28 -1.57
N ALA A 7 -12.45 3.04 -2.75
CA ALA A 7 -12.51 1.73 -3.38
C ALA A 7 -11.43 0.82 -2.79
N LYS A 8 -11.86 -0.31 -2.22
CA LYS A 8 -10.95 -1.40 -1.88
C LYS A 8 -10.56 -2.14 -3.16
N LYS A 9 -9.28 -2.45 -3.30
CA LYS A 9 -8.74 -3.25 -4.40
C LYS A 9 -8.22 -4.57 -3.86
N ALA A 10 -8.65 -5.69 -4.44
CA ALA A 10 -8.08 -7.00 -4.15
C ALA A 10 -6.60 -7.04 -4.56
N ILE A 11 -5.73 -7.53 -3.68
CA ILE A 11 -4.27 -7.57 -3.88
C ILE A 11 -3.72 -8.98 -4.03
N GLY A 12 -4.54 -10.01 -3.81
CA GLY A 12 -4.13 -11.41 -3.81
C GLY A 12 -3.24 -11.76 -2.63
N ASP A 13 -2.76 -13.00 -2.59
CA ASP A 13 -1.92 -13.48 -1.50
C ASP A 13 -0.49 -13.00 -1.64
N PHE A 14 0.14 -12.69 -0.51
CA PHE A 14 1.55 -12.32 -0.43
C PHE A 14 2.11 -12.71 0.94
N SER A 15 3.43 -12.89 1.00
CA SER A 15 4.16 -13.16 2.25
C SER A 15 5.36 -12.24 2.44
N GLU A 16 5.71 -11.45 1.41
CA GLU A 16 6.69 -10.38 1.49
C GLU A 16 6.02 -9.04 1.14
N LEU A 17 6.27 -8.02 1.96
CA LEU A 17 5.80 -6.65 1.75
C LEU A 17 6.99 -5.71 1.57
N ILE A 18 7.01 -4.97 0.46
CA ILE A 18 8.04 -3.97 0.16
C ILE A 18 7.39 -2.59 0.04
N ILE A 19 7.86 -1.64 0.85
CA ILE A 19 7.33 -0.27 0.95
C ILE A 19 8.47 0.72 0.71
N ARG A 20 8.26 1.65 -0.22
CA ARG A 20 9.31 2.59 -0.66
C ARG A 20 8.74 4.00 -0.86
N ASP A 21 9.63 4.98 -1.01
CA ASP A 21 9.32 6.34 -1.50
C ASP A 21 8.39 7.16 -0.59
N GLY A 22 8.67 7.17 0.71
CA GLY A 22 7.88 7.98 1.65
C GLY A 22 6.45 7.49 1.91
N LEU A 23 6.06 6.33 1.36
CA LEU A 23 4.74 5.74 1.60
C LEU A 23 4.56 5.36 3.07
N HIS A 24 3.49 5.87 3.66
CA HIS A 24 3.00 5.51 4.98
C HIS A 24 1.90 4.48 4.84
N VAL A 25 2.13 3.32 5.42
CA VAL A 25 1.25 2.16 5.29
C VAL A 25 0.81 1.70 6.66
N THR A 26 -0.47 1.39 6.80
CA THR A 26 -1.04 0.72 7.97
C THR A 26 -1.46 -0.70 7.62
N LEU A 27 -1.07 -1.68 8.42
CA LEU A 27 -1.58 -3.05 8.31
C LEU A 27 -2.76 -3.26 9.25
N ILE A 28 -3.82 -3.87 8.72
CA ILE A 28 -5.06 -4.14 9.43
C ILE A 28 -5.41 -5.61 9.21
N LYS A 29 -5.63 -6.37 10.29
CA LYS A 29 -6.08 -7.76 10.17
C LYS A 29 -7.50 -7.81 9.61
N SER A 30 -7.75 -8.69 8.65
CA SER A 30 -9.02 -8.82 7.93
C SER A 30 -9.28 -10.28 7.52
N GLU A 31 -10.46 -10.54 6.96
CA GLU A 31 -10.83 -11.81 6.32
C GLU A 31 -10.50 -11.83 4.81
N THR A 32 -10.11 -10.68 4.26
CA THR A 32 -9.80 -10.47 2.84
C THR A 32 -8.44 -9.77 2.67
N ASN A 33 -7.74 -10.10 1.58
CA ASN A 33 -6.51 -9.42 1.16
C ASN A 33 -6.86 -8.27 0.22
N GLU A 34 -6.88 -7.05 0.75
CA GLU A 34 -7.30 -5.83 0.05
C GLU A 34 -6.42 -4.64 0.42
N VAL A 35 -6.40 -3.62 -0.44
CA VAL A 35 -5.81 -2.31 -0.14
C VAL A 35 -6.85 -1.21 -0.32
N MET A 36 -6.82 -0.22 0.55
CA MET A 36 -7.52 1.05 0.38
C MET A 36 -6.48 2.16 0.31
N ILE A 37 -6.54 2.97 -0.75
CA ILE A 37 -5.64 4.10 -0.98
C ILE A 37 -6.49 5.35 -1.01
N THR A 38 -6.10 6.34 -0.22
CA THR A 38 -6.75 7.64 -0.15
C THR A 38 -5.69 8.71 -0.35
N SER A 39 -5.62 9.32 -1.53
CA SER A 39 -4.59 10.32 -1.90
C SER A 39 -5.08 11.12 -3.11
N GLU A 40 -4.77 12.41 -3.21
CA GLU A 40 -5.07 13.18 -4.42
C GLU A 40 -4.10 12.81 -5.56
N ASN A 41 -2.95 12.21 -5.22
CA ASN A 41 -1.93 11.74 -6.16
C ASN A 41 -1.87 10.19 -6.29
N GLU A 42 -3.01 9.50 -6.19
CA GLU A 42 -3.06 8.03 -6.30
C GLU A 42 -2.45 7.51 -7.62
N GLN A 43 -2.57 8.26 -8.72
CA GLN A 43 -2.00 7.88 -10.02
C GLN A 43 -0.46 7.79 -10.02
N GLY A 44 0.19 8.41 -9.05
CA GLY A 44 1.62 8.31 -8.79
C GLY A 44 2.03 7.01 -8.10
N ILE A 45 1.09 6.29 -7.48
CA ILE A 45 1.35 5.07 -6.73
C ILE A 45 1.38 3.87 -7.68
N THR A 46 2.32 2.98 -7.44
CA THR A 46 2.49 1.71 -8.13
C THR A 46 2.35 0.58 -7.12
N LEU A 47 1.49 -0.39 -7.45
CA LEU A 47 1.25 -1.58 -6.64
C LEU A 47 1.36 -2.82 -7.52
N THR A 48 2.30 -3.69 -7.19
CA THR A 48 2.55 -4.93 -7.93
C THR A 48 2.62 -6.09 -6.97
N ASN A 49 1.80 -7.13 -7.19
CA ASN A 49 1.96 -8.42 -6.55
C ASN A 49 2.55 -9.39 -7.58
N LYS A 50 3.74 -9.92 -7.32
CA LYS A 50 4.39 -10.90 -8.18
C LYS A 50 5.15 -11.91 -7.31
N ASP A 51 4.98 -13.19 -7.57
CA ASP A 51 5.68 -14.28 -6.89
C ASP A 51 5.58 -14.23 -5.35
N GLY A 52 4.43 -13.77 -4.82
CA GLY A 52 4.18 -13.63 -3.38
C GLY A 52 4.83 -12.41 -2.74
N GLN A 53 5.43 -11.52 -3.54
CA GLN A 53 6.00 -10.24 -3.14
C GLN A 53 5.06 -9.10 -3.54
N LEU A 54 4.45 -8.48 -2.55
CA LEU A 54 3.66 -7.27 -2.72
C LEU A 54 4.56 -6.05 -2.55
N LYS A 55 4.70 -5.28 -3.62
CA LYS A 55 5.48 -4.05 -3.62
C LYS A 55 4.58 -2.85 -3.86
N ILE A 56 4.74 -1.84 -3.00
CA ILE A 56 4.16 -0.53 -3.16
C ILE A 56 5.25 0.55 -3.20
N SER A 57 5.20 1.41 -4.22
CA SER A 57 6.18 2.48 -4.45
C SER A 57 5.56 3.65 -5.21
N MET A 58 6.23 4.79 -5.25
CA MET A 58 5.83 5.91 -6.12
C MET A 58 6.59 5.90 -7.45
N LYS A 59 5.97 6.46 -8.49
CA LYS A 59 6.67 6.85 -9.71
C LYS A 59 7.76 7.89 -9.37
N PRO A 60 8.94 7.86 -10.03
CA PRO A 60 10.07 8.71 -9.64
C PRO A 60 9.78 10.21 -9.54
N VAL A 61 9.00 10.77 -10.48
CA VAL A 61 8.65 12.20 -10.49
C VAL A 61 7.69 12.56 -9.34
N GLU A 62 6.78 11.65 -9.01
CA GLU A 62 5.78 11.88 -7.96
C GLU A 62 6.38 11.72 -6.56
N ALA A 63 7.39 10.85 -6.40
CA ALA A 63 8.13 10.69 -5.15
C ALA A 63 8.77 12.00 -4.64
N LEU A 64 9.07 12.95 -5.53
CA LEU A 64 9.63 14.25 -5.18
C LEU A 64 8.60 15.23 -4.59
N LYS A 65 7.30 14.98 -4.81
CA LYS A 65 6.21 15.84 -4.30
C LYS A 65 5.75 15.44 -2.89
N GLY A 66 6.19 14.28 -2.42
CA GLY A 66 5.69 13.67 -1.19
C GLY A 66 4.32 13.04 -1.37
N ILE A 67 3.82 12.44 -0.28
CA ILE A 67 2.52 11.77 -0.23
C ILE A 67 1.56 12.56 0.62
N ASP A 68 0.35 12.67 0.12
CA ASP A 68 -0.80 13.37 0.66
C ASP A 68 -1.95 12.39 0.98
N GLY A 69 -1.62 11.23 1.55
CA GLY A 69 -2.59 10.16 1.64
C GLY A 69 -2.34 9.05 2.65
N ASN A 70 -3.40 8.29 2.92
CA ASN A 70 -3.37 7.10 3.77
C ASN A 70 -3.48 5.83 2.92
N ILE A 71 -2.67 4.83 3.25
CA ILE A 71 -2.66 3.51 2.61
C ILE A 71 -2.88 2.46 3.67
N GLU A 72 -3.96 1.71 3.55
CA GLU A 72 -4.35 0.66 4.48
C GLU A 72 -4.37 -0.68 3.75
N PHE A 73 -3.54 -1.62 4.21
CA PHE A 73 -3.59 -3.01 3.77
C PHE A 73 -4.38 -3.85 4.76
N PHE A 74 -5.44 -4.47 4.25
CA PHE A 74 -6.24 -5.46 4.94
C PHE A 74 -5.65 -6.84 4.62
N ILE A 75 -5.22 -7.58 5.63
CA ILE A 75 -4.48 -8.85 5.45
C ILE A 75 -5.11 -10.00 6.22
N THR A 76 -5.17 -11.17 5.58
CA THR A 76 -5.69 -12.41 6.18
C THR A 76 -4.67 -13.15 7.06
N GLY A 77 -3.38 -12.97 6.77
CA GLY A 77 -2.32 -13.84 7.25
C GLY A 77 -1.10 -13.11 7.79
N ARG A 78 -0.05 -13.90 8.04
CA ARG A 78 1.26 -13.38 8.48
C ARG A 78 2.08 -12.93 7.28
N ILE A 79 2.84 -11.87 7.48
CA ILE A 79 3.88 -11.42 6.55
C ILE A 79 5.21 -11.95 7.09
N ASN A 80 5.93 -12.72 6.27
CA ASN A 80 7.19 -13.35 6.64
C ASN A 80 8.37 -12.39 6.52
N LYS A 81 8.28 -11.42 5.60
CA LYS A 81 9.36 -10.46 5.33
C LYS A 81 8.78 -9.08 5.01
N ILE A 82 9.38 -8.06 5.62
CA ILE A 82 9.02 -6.66 5.39
C ILE A 82 10.31 -5.89 5.06
N ASP A 83 10.31 -5.19 3.93
CA ASP A 83 11.37 -4.24 3.53
C ASP A 83 10.76 -2.83 3.44
N VAL A 84 11.23 -1.93 4.30
CA VAL A 84 10.83 -0.53 4.31
C VAL A 84 12.07 0.31 4.02
N SER A 85 12.02 1.11 2.95
CA SER A 85 13.18 1.89 2.51
C SER A 85 12.80 3.24 1.91
N ARG A 86 13.79 4.09 1.65
CA ARG A 86 13.63 5.42 1.02
C ARG A 86 12.59 6.29 1.74
N GLY A 87 12.69 6.37 3.07
CA GLY A 87 11.84 7.22 3.90
C GLY A 87 10.40 6.73 4.09
N ALA A 88 10.06 5.53 3.61
CA ALA A 88 8.76 4.92 3.88
C ALA A 88 8.60 4.54 5.36
N TYR A 89 7.35 4.34 5.77
CA TYR A 89 6.98 3.99 7.13
C TYR A 89 5.88 2.92 7.14
N LEU A 90 5.99 2.01 8.11
CA LEU A 90 4.99 0.99 8.37
C LEU A 90 4.45 1.13 9.80
N GLN A 91 3.13 1.23 9.90
CA GLN A 91 2.37 1.10 11.14
C GLN A 91 1.68 -0.27 11.17
N HIS A 92 1.74 -0.97 12.32
CA HIS A 92 1.17 -2.29 12.51
C HIS A 92 0.26 -2.35 13.75
#